data_AF-A0A2L1U5R8-F1
#
_entry.id   AF-A0A2L1U5R8-F1
#
_cell.length_a   1.000
_cell.length_b   1.000
_cell.length_c   1.000
_cell.angle_alpha   90.00
_cell.angle_beta   90.00
_cell.angle_gamma   90.00
#
_symmetry.space_group_name_H-M   'P 1'
#
loop_
_entity.id
_entity.type
_entity.pdbx_description
1 polymer ?
#
loop_
_entity_poly.entity_id
_entity_poly.type
_entity_poly.pdbx_seq_one_letter_code
_entity_poly.pdbx_strand_id
1 'polypeptide(L)'
;MPKPENNKEPTEETIWDHIFAITVVSLMFLFILSFPFFIFYGVIKLLSLTPYVSINSSSTFESGVIVFKFFIITVVTLLLVDGIICLIVIKKKGLFNLILEELLVFVVMYLYVLIYSLYSKDIVIKDIGVAIVSLSLFVLYLLIHVVDFVTEKLKSKQRNN
;
A
#
# COMPACT_ATOMS: atom_id res chain seq x y z
N MET A 1 -32.66 46.63 -27.33
CA MET A 1 -33.09 45.78 -26.20
C MET A 1 -32.09 44.65 -26.03
N PRO A 2 -31.28 44.62 -24.96
CA PRO A 2 -30.48 43.45 -24.64
C PRO A 2 -31.39 42.37 -24.01
N LYS A 3 -31.17 41.10 -24.37
CA LYS A 3 -31.85 39.93 -23.79
C LYS A 3 -31.46 39.78 -22.31
N PRO A 4 -32.38 39.33 -21.42
CA PRO A 4 -32.04 39.12 -20.03
C PRO A 4 -31.03 37.98 -19.89
N GLU A 5 -30.02 38.27 -19.10
CA GLU A 5 -28.97 37.36 -18.65
C GLU A 5 -29.62 36.22 -17.86
N ASN A 6 -29.33 34.99 -18.26
CA ASN A 6 -29.95 33.79 -17.69
C ASN A 6 -29.30 33.56 -16.31
N ASN A 7 -29.91 34.12 -15.27
CA ASN A 7 -29.54 33.88 -13.87
C ASN A 7 -29.74 32.38 -13.59
N LYS A 8 -28.66 31.60 -13.65
CA LYS A 8 -28.66 30.23 -13.14
C LYS A 8 -28.84 30.32 -11.62
N GLU A 9 -30.03 29.98 -11.15
CA GLU A 9 -30.28 29.77 -9.73
C GLU A 9 -29.27 28.72 -9.20
N PRO A 10 -28.63 28.95 -8.06
CA PRO A 10 -27.81 27.92 -7.43
C PRO A 10 -28.74 26.78 -7.02
N THR A 11 -28.58 25.61 -7.63
CA THR A 11 -29.26 24.39 -7.22
C THR A 11 -28.95 24.12 -5.75
N GLU A 12 -29.97 24.17 -4.90
CA GLU A 12 -29.82 23.86 -3.48
C GLU A 12 -29.29 22.42 -3.34
N GLU A 13 -28.08 22.28 -2.78
CA GLU A 13 -27.49 20.98 -2.48
C GLU A 13 -28.42 20.24 -1.51
N THR A 14 -28.93 19.08 -1.95
CA THR A 14 -29.91 18.34 -1.16
C THR A 14 -29.19 17.42 -0.16
N ILE A 15 -29.77 17.18 1.02
CA ILE A 15 -29.22 16.22 2.02
C ILE A 15 -28.91 14.84 1.39
N TRP A 16 -29.69 14.44 0.38
CA TRP A 16 -29.46 13.23 -0.40
C TRP A 16 -28.14 13.23 -1.18
N ASP A 17 -27.72 14.38 -1.71
CA ASP A 17 -26.45 14.52 -2.43
C ASP A 17 -25.27 14.30 -1.47
N HIS A 18 -25.39 14.78 -0.23
CA HIS A 18 -24.39 14.57 0.81
C HIS A 18 -24.30 13.11 1.23
N ILE A 19 -25.43 12.44 1.48
CA ILE A 19 -25.46 11.01 1.85
C ILE A 19 -24.90 10.17 0.70
N PHE A 20 -25.27 10.47 -0.54
CA PHE A 20 -24.75 9.79 -1.72
C PHE A 20 -23.24 9.98 -1.85
N ALA A 21 -22.74 11.21 -1.73
CA ALA A 21 -21.31 11.50 -1.77
C ALA A 21 -20.54 10.76 -0.68
N ILE A 22 -21.01 10.79 0.57
CA ILE A 22 -20.37 10.06 1.69
C ILE A 22 -20.33 8.57 1.40
N THR A 23 -21.42 8.00 0.88
CA THR A 23 -21.49 6.57 0.56
C THR A 23 -20.51 6.19 -0.55
N VAL A 24 -20.46 6.98 -1.62
CA VAL A 24 -19.52 6.74 -2.74
C VAL A 24 -18.07 6.87 -2.27
N VAL A 25 -17.74 7.92 -1.53
CA VAL A 25 -16.39 8.13 -1.00
C VAL A 25 -16.00 7.00 -0.06
N SER A 26 -16.89 6.58 0.84
CA SER A 26 -16.66 5.45 1.76
C SER A 26 -16.41 4.16 0.99
N LEU A 27 -17.19 3.90 -0.06
CA LEU A 27 -17.02 2.72 -0.91
C LEU A 27 -15.69 2.77 -1.66
N MET A 28 -15.29 3.93 -2.19
CA MET A 28 -13.99 4.13 -2.84
C MET A 28 -12.84 3.83 -1.88
N PHE A 29 -12.87 4.39 -0.67
CA PHE A 29 -11.85 4.09 0.35
C PHE A 29 -11.81 2.61 0.72
N LEU A 30 -12.98 1.97 0.83
CA LEU A 30 -13.07 0.55 1.12
C LEU A 30 -12.42 -0.27 0.02
N PHE A 31 -12.64 0.06 -1.26
CA PHE A 31 -11.98 -0.62 -2.38
C PHE A 31 -10.46 -0.38 -2.40
N ILE A 32 -10.03 0.87 -2.22
CA ILE A 32 -8.61 1.26 -2.21
C ILE A 32 -7.85 0.52 -1.10
N LEU A 33 -8.47 0.29 0.06
CA LEU A 33 -7.84 -0.44 1.16
C LEU A 33 -7.97 -1.96 1.02
N SER A 34 -9.15 -2.45 0.62
CA SER A 34 -9.44 -3.89 0.61
C SER A 34 -8.66 -4.63 -0.45
N PHE A 35 -8.55 -4.07 -1.66
CA PHE A 35 -7.84 -4.74 -2.75
C PHE A 35 -6.36 -5.04 -2.43
N PRO A 36 -5.52 -4.05 -2.04
CA PRO A 36 -4.14 -4.34 -1.66
C PRO A 36 -4.05 -5.22 -0.41
N PHE A 37 -4.99 -5.08 0.54
CA PHE A 37 -5.05 -5.96 1.70
C PHE A 37 -5.27 -7.43 1.29
N PHE A 38 -6.17 -7.73 0.35
CA PHE A 38 -6.41 -9.11 -0.08
C PHE A 38 -5.20 -9.72 -0.79
N ILE A 39 -4.48 -8.95 -1.61
CA ILE A 39 -3.23 -9.39 -2.22
C ILE A 39 -2.19 -9.70 -1.14
N PHE A 40 -2.01 -8.77 -0.19
CA PHE A 40 -1.09 -8.92 0.93
C PHE A 40 -1.44 -10.15 1.79
N TYR A 41 -2.73 -10.31 2.13
CA TYR A 41 -3.24 -11.45 2.87
C TYR A 41 -2.94 -12.76 2.16
N GLY A 42 -3.18 -12.82 0.84
CA GLY A 42 -2.85 -13.99 0.03
C GLY A 42 -1.36 -14.35 0.10
N VAL A 43 -0.48 -13.37 -0.03
CA VAL A 43 0.98 -13.59 0.07
C VAL A 43 1.37 -14.11 1.45
N ILE A 44 0.95 -13.46 2.54
CA ILE A 44 1.28 -13.92 3.90
C ILE A 44 0.69 -15.31 4.17
N LYS A 45 -0.52 -15.60 3.67
CA LYS A 45 -1.12 -16.92 3.80
C LYS A 45 -0.35 -17.99 3.05
N LEU A 46 0.14 -17.70 1.85
CA LEU A 46 1.03 -18.60 1.10
C LEU A 46 2.35 -18.84 1.85
N LEU A 47 2.95 -17.79 2.42
CA LEU A 47 4.15 -17.94 3.24
C LEU A 47 3.89 -18.79 4.49
N SER A 48 2.69 -18.70 5.08
CA SER A 48 2.31 -19.51 6.25
C SER A 48 2.14 -21.01 5.96
N LEU A 49 2.20 -21.42 4.69
CA LEU A 49 2.28 -22.84 4.30
C LEU A 49 3.70 -23.41 4.47
N THR A 50 4.70 -22.55 4.63
CA THR A 50 6.09 -22.94 4.88
C THR A 50 6.32 -23.20 6.37
N PRO A 51 7.33 -24.00 6.77
CA PRO A 51 7.63 -24.21 8.19
C PRO A 51 8.22 -22.98 8.90
N TYR A 52 8.53 -21.93 8.14
CA TYR A 52 9.24 -20.74 8.64
C TYR A 52 8.31 -19.60 9.06
N VAL A 53 7.03 -19.65 8.67
CA VAL A 53 6.05 -18.62 9.00
C VAL A 53 4.78 -19.29 9.50
N SER A 54 4.28 -18.87 10.65
CA SER A 54 3.03 -19.38 11.22
C SER A 54 2.19 -18.23 11.74
N ILE A 55 0.90 -18.25 11.43
CA ILE A 55 -0.06 -17.28 11.96
C ILE A 55 -0.71 -17.91 13.19
N ASN A 56 -0.53 -17.30 14.35
CA ASN A 56 -1.07 -17.81 15.61
C ASN A 56 -2.55 -17.43 15.74
N SER A 57 -3.42 -18.22 15.12
CA SER A 57 -4.87 -17.96 15.08
C SER A 57 -5.67 -19.23 15.33
N SER A 58 -6.77 -19.11 16.07
CA SER A 58 -7.75 -20.18 16.30
C SER A 58 -8.83 -20.27 15.21
N SER A 59 -9.01 -19.21 14.41
CA SER A 59 -10.02 -19.14 13.36
C SER A 59 -9.55 -18.33 12.14
N THR A 60 -10.23 -18.50 11.00
CA THR A 60 -9.95 -17.73 9.77
C THR A 60 -10.15 -16.23 9.97
N PHE A 61 -11.18 -15.83 10.72
CA PHE A 61 -11.44 -14.42 11.00
C PHE A 61 -10.30 -13.81 11.84
N GLU A 62 -9.85 -14.51 12.88
CA GLU A 62 -8.72 -14.08 13.70
C GLU A 62 -7.42 -14.00 12.89
N SER A 63 -7.16 -14.98 12.01
CA SER A 63 -6.05 -14.92 11.05
C SER A 63 -6.13 -13.68 10.17
N GLY A 64 -7.32 -13.31 9.70
CA GLY A 64 -7.56 -12.09 8.93
C GLY A 64 -7.22 -10.83 9.71
N VAL A 65 -7.67 -10.73 10.96
CA VAL A 65 -7.39 -9.58 11.84
C VAL A 65 -5.89 -9.44 12.14
N ILE A 66 -5.19 -10.54 12.41
CA ILE A 66 -3.75 -10.56 12.65
C ILE A 66 -3.00 -10.02 11.43
N VAL A 67 -3.31 -10.55 10.24
CA VAL A 67 -2.65 -10.13 9.00
C VAL A 67 -3.02 -8.68 8.65
N PHE A 68 -4.24 -8.24 8.95
CA PHE A 68 -4.65 -6.84 8.77
C PHE A 68 -3.84 -5.89 9.66
N LYS A 69 -3.59 -6.23 10.93
CA LYS A 69 -2.70 -5.43 11.80
C LYS A 69 -1.29 -5.35 11.21
N PHE A 70 -0.75 -6.47 10.74
CA PHE A 70 0.56 -6.51 10.11
C PHE A 70 0.61 -5.66 8.83
N PHE A 71 -0.44 -5.70 8.01
CA PHE A 71 -0.62 -4.88 6.82
C PHE A 71 -0.60 -3.38 7.14
N ILE A 72 -1.40 -2.93 8.11
CA ILE A 72 -1.45 -1.51 8.51
C ILE A 72 -0.08 -1.02 8.98
N ILE A 73 0.61 -1.81 9.81
CA ILE A 73 1.96 -1.46 10.27
C ILE A 73 2.92 -1.38 9.08
N THR A 74 2.87 -2.34 8.15
CA THR A 74 3.71 -2.35 6.94
C THR A 74 3.49 -1.08 6.11
N VAL A 75 2.23 -0.71 5.85
CA VAL A 75 1.89 0.50 5.08
C VAL A 75 2.42 1.75 5.76
N VAL A 76 2.25 1.87 7.09
CA VAL A 76 2.77 3.01 7.85
C VAL A 76 4.30 3.06 7.78
N THR A 77 4.98 1.92 7.92
CA THR A 77 6.44 1.84 7.79
C THR A 77 6.90 2.29 6.41
N LEU A 78 6.26 1.81 5.35
CA LEU A 78 6.59 2.21 3.97
C LEU A 78 6.42 3.71 3.75
N LEU A 79 5.30 4.29 4.17
CA LEU A 79 5.06 5.74 4.06
C LEU A 79 6.16 6.56 4.75
N LEU A 80 6.63 6.12 5.92
CA LEU A 80 7.73 6.78 6.62
C LEU A 80 9.05 6.64 5.86
N VAL A 81 9.36 5.45 5.35
CA VAL A 81 10.58 5.18 4.58
C VAL A 81 10.61 6.00 3.30
N ASP A 82 9.55 5.95 2.50
CA ASP A 82 9.44 6.73 1.26
C ASP A 82 9.54 8.23 1.55
N GLY A 83 8.92 8.71 2.63
CA GLY A 83 9.03 10.11 3.05
C GLY A 83 10.45 10.53 3.40
N ILE A 84 11.17 9.70 4.18
CA ILE A 84 12.57 9.96 4.56
C ILE A 84 13.48 9.91 3.34
N ILE A 85 13.33 8.89 2.49
CA ILE A 85 14.11 8.72 1.28
C ILE A 85 13.90 9.91 0.34
N CYS A 86 12.65 10.32 0.11
CA CYS A 86 12.31 11.48 -0.70
C CYS A 86 13.07 12.73 -0.20
N LEU A 87 13.08 12.98 1.12
CA LEU A 87 13.82 14.11 1.70
C LEU A 87 15.34 14.04 1.46
N ILE A 88 15.93 12.85 1.51
CA ILE A 88 17.38 12.65 1.36
C ILE A 88 17.81 12.70 -0.12
N VAL A 89 16.99 12.16 -1.03
CA VAL A 89 17.36 11.83 -2.41
C VAL A 89 17.06 12.95 -3.42
N ILE A 90 16.31 13.99 -3.05
CA ILE A 90 15.96 15.15 -3.91
C ILE A 90 17.13 15.74 -4.73
N LYS A 91 18.39 15.55 -4.31
CA LYS A 91 19.57 16.14 -4.96
C LYS A 91 20.34 15.26 -5.96
N LYS A 92 20.02 13.98 -6.16
CA LYS A 92 20.86 13.09 -7.02
C LYS A 92 20.03 12.33 -8.06
N LYS A 93 20.30 12.59 -9.35
CA LYS A 93 19.73 11.87 -10.48
C LYS A 93 20.75 10.87 -11.04
N GLY A 94 20.43 9.58 -11.03
CA GLY A 94 21.23 8.53 -11.66
C GLY A 94 20.74 7.11 -11.34
N LEU A 95 20.93 6.17 -12.28
CA LEU A 95 20.54 4.76 -12.11
C LEU A 95 21.16 4.10 -10.87
N PHE A 96 22.42 4.42 -10.57
CA PHE A 96 23.10 3.90 -9.37
C PHE A 96 22.42 4.34 -8.08
N ASN A 97 21.89 5.57 -8.05
CA ASN A 97 21.20 6.10 -6.87
C ASN A 97 19.84 5.43 -6.68
N LEU A 98 19.13 5.12 -7.78
CA LEU A 98 17.88 4.36 -7.76
C LEU A 98 18.10 2.95 -7.22
N ILE A 99 19.14 2.25 -7.69
CA ILE A 99 19.47 0.90 -7.18
C ILE A 99 19.80 0.95 -5.68
N LEU A 100 20.55 1.96 -5.25
CA LEU A 100 20.92 2.14 -3.85
C LEU A 100 19.70 2.44 -2.98
N GLU A 101 18.75 3.21 -3.50
CA GLU A 101 17.48 3.54 -2.85
C GLU A 101 16.63 2.30 -2.62
N GLU A 102 16.41 1.51 -3.66
CA GLU A 102 15.67 0.24 -3.58
C GLU A 102 16.35 -0.76 -2.62
N LEU A 103 17.69 -0.83 -2.66
CA LEU A 103 18.44 -1.66 -1.72
C LEU A 103 18.27 -1.18 -0.28
N LEU A 104 18.22 0.14 -0.05
CA LEU A 104 17.97 0.70 1.27
C LEU A 104 16.55 0.36 1.76
N VAL A 105 15.53 0.47 0.90
CA VAL A 105 14.16 0.04 1.22
C VAL A 105 14.14 -1.44 1.60
N PHE A 106 14.83 -2.29 0.85
CA PHE A 106 14.93 -3.72 1.17
C PHE A 106 15.58 -3.97 2.54
N VAL A 107 16.67 -3.27 2.87
CA VAL A 107 17.32 -3.36 4.19
C VAL A 107 16.39 -2.91 5.30
N VAL A 108 15.64 -1.82 5.10
CA VAL A 108 14.68 -1.33 6.09
C VAL A 108 13.54 -2.33 6.27
N MET A 109 13.02 -2.91 5.19
CA MET A 109 12.02 -3.99 5.26
C MET A 109 12.55 -5.19 6.04
N TYR A 110 13.80 -5.59 5.79
CA TYR A 110 14.43 -6.68 6.52
C TYR A 110 14.50 -6.41 8.02
N LEU A 111 14.97 -5.22 8.41
CA LEU A 111 15.02 -4.81 9.81
C LEU A 111 13.63 -4.73 10.42
N TYR A 112 12.65 -4.22 9.69
CA TYR A 112 11.25 -4.17 10.11
C TYR A 112 10.70 -5.57 10.42
N VAL A 113 10.84 -6.52 9.50
CA VAL A 113 10.36 -7.89 9.69
C VAL A 113 11.12 -8.58 10.82
N LEU A 114 12.43 -8.35 10.93
CA LEU A 114 13.24 -8.87 12.03
C LEU A 114 12.73 -8.37 13.38
N ILE A 115 12.54 -7.06 13.53
CA ILE A 115 11.98 -6.47 14.75
C ILE A 115 10.60 -7.05 15.02
N TYR A 116 9.72 -7.11 14.01
CA TYR A 116 8.39 -7.67 14.16
C TYR A 116 8.45 -9.14 14.64
N SER A 117 9.36 -9.95 14.11
CA SER A 117 9.54 -11.35 14.53
C SER A 117 9.99 -11.52 15.98
N LEU A 118 10.70 -10.53 16.54
CA LEU A 118 11.21 -10.57 17.91
C LEU A 118 10.16 -10.14 18.93
N TYR A 119 9.26 -9.22 18.56
CA TYR A 119 8.29 -8.63 19.49
C TYR A 119 6.86 -9.15 19.33
N SER A 120 6.45 -9.55 18.13
CA SER A 120 5.10 -10.02 17.87
C SER A 120 4.98 -11.53 18.07
N LYS A 121 3.89 -11.94 18.73
CA LYS A 121 3.50 -13.36 18.85
C LYS A 121 2.39 -13.75 17.88
N ASP A 122 1.88 -12.78 17.11
CA ASP A 122 0.72 -12.98 16.24
C ASP A 122 1.13 -13.70 14.94
N ILE A 123 2.26 -13.29 14.34
CA ILE A 123 2.89 -14.00 13.22
C ILE A 123 4.28 -14.43 13.67
N VAL A 124 4.45 -15.73 13.86
CA VAL A 124 5.72 -16.34 14.25
C VAL A 124 6.56 -16.55 13.00
N ILE A 125 7.71 -15.90 12.94
CA ILE A 125 8.65 -15.95 11.81
C ILE A 125 9.96 -16.55 12.34
N LYS A 126 10.44 -17.64 11.72
CA LYS A 126 11.61 -18.41 12.18
C LYS A 126 12.74 -18.39 11.15
N ASP A 127 13.97 -18.26 11.62
CA ASP A 127 15.20 -18.44 10.85
C ASP A 127 15.17 -17.67 9.50
N ILE A 128 15.23 -18.41 8.38
CA ILE A 128 15.18 -17.88 7.02
C ILE A 128 13.84 -17.22 6.66
N GLY A 129 12.80 -17.45 7.45
CA GLY A 129 11.48 -16.83 7.30
C GLY A 129 11.54 -15.30 7.31
N VAL A 130 12.47 -14.70 8.07
CA VAL A 130 12.66 -13.24 8.08
C VAL A 130 13.04 -12.76 6.68
N ALA A 131 14.00 -13.42 6.04
CA ALA A 131 14.43 -13.09 4.68
C ALA A 131 13.31 -13.31 3.66
N ILE A 132 12.56 -14.42 3.77
CA ILE A 132 11.48 -14.77 2.83
C ILE A 132 10.33 -13.77 2.92
N VAL A 133 9.90 -13.40 4.14
CA VAL A 133 8.84 -12.41 4.34
C VAL A 133 9.30 -11.05 3.84
N SER A 134 10.52 -10.62 4.19
CA SER A 134 11.07 -9.34 3.74
C SER A 134 11.16 -9.26 2.22
N LEU A 135 11.63 -10.33 1.56
CA LEU A 135 11.69 -10.41 0.11
C LEU A 135 10.30 -10.34 -0.51
N SER A 136 9.32 -11.01 0.07
CA SER A 136 7.94 -11.01 -0.42
C SER A 136 7.30 -9.61 -0.30
N LEU A 137 7.54 -8.92 0.82
CA LEU A 137 7.12 -7.53 1.00
C LEU A 137 7.80 -6.59 0.00
N PHE A 138 9.09 -6.81 -0.26
CA PHE A 138 9.84 -6.00 -1.22
C PHE A 138 9.37 -6.22 -2.65
N VAL A 139 9.06 -7.46 -3.04
CA VAL A 139 8.46 -7.75 -4.34
C VAL A 139 7.10 -7.07 -4.47
N LEU A 140 6.26 -7.10 -3.43
CA LEU A 140 4.98 -6.38 -3.44
C LEU A 140 5.18 -4.86 -3.61
N TYR A 141 6.15 -4.28 -2.92
CA TYR A 141 6.52 -2.88 -3.07
C TYR A 141 6.95 -2.54 -4.50
N LEU A 142 7.86 -3.32 -5.09
CA LEU A 142 8.30 -3.13 -6.47
C LEU A 142 7.15 -3.25 -7.47
N LEU A 143 6.21 -4.18 -7.25
CA LEU A 143 5.04 -4.33 -8.13
C LEU A 143 4.18 -3.05 -8.15
N ILE A 144 4.02 -2.37 -7.01
CA ILE A 144 3.29 -1.10 -6.93
C ILE A 144 4.02 -0.04 -7.77
N HIS A 145 5.33 0.11 -7.57
CA HIS A 145 6.13 1.06 -8.36
C HIS A 145 6.12 0.79 -9.86
N VAL A 146 6.12 -0.50 -10.27
CA VAL A 146 6.00 -0.88 -11.68
C VAL A 146 4.62 -0.50 -12.24
N VAL A 147 3.55 -0.73 -11.49
CA VAL A 147 2.19 -0.34 -11.89
C VAL A 147 2.08 1.17 -12.06
N ASP A 148 2.65 1.95 -11.14
CA ASP A 148 2.67 3.41 -11.23
C ASP A 148 3.44 3.88 -12.47
N PHE A 149 4.64 3.34 -12.69
CA PHE A 149 5.45 3.67 -13.88
C PHE A 149 4.72 3.34 -15.20
N VAL A 150 4.07 2.18 -15.28
CA VAL A 150 3.29 1.79 -16.47
C VAL A 150 2.10 2.72 -16.66
N THR A 151 1.41 3.10 -15.59
CA THR A 151 0.26 4.00 -15.62
C THR A 151 0.65 5.40 -16.11
N GLU A 152 1.76 5.94 -15.62
CA GLU A 152 2.31 7.22 -16.11
C GLU A 152 2.69 7.16 -17.59
N LYS A 153 3.31 6.06 -18.02
CA LYS A 153 3.69 5.86 -19.42
C LYS A 153 2.47 5.75 -20.35
N LEU A 154 1.40 5.10 -19.91
CA LEU A 154 0.14 5.04 -20.66
C LEU A 154 -0.53 6.41 -20.76
N LYS A 155 -0.59 7.15 -19.65
CA LYS A 155 -1.18 8.50 -19.61
C LYS A 155 -0.41 9.49 -20.49
N SER A 156 0.91 9.44 -20.50
CA SER A 156 1.74 10.29 -21.38
C SER A 156 1.57 9.94 -22.86
N LYS A 157 1.41 8.65 -23.20
CA LYS A 157 1.13 8.21 -24.58
C LYS A 157 -0.24 8.69 -25.06
N GLN A 158 -1.28 8.66 -24.22
CA GLN A 158 -2.60 9.20 -24.55
C GLN A 158 -2.62 10.72 -24.71
N ARG A 159 -1.76 11.45 -23.99
CA ARG A 159 -1.67 12.92 -24.09
C ARG A 159 -0.95 13.40 -25.37
N ASN A 160 -0.14 12.53 -25.96
CA ASN A 160 0.64 12.83 -27.17
C ASN A 160 -0.03 12.33 -28.47
N ASN A 161 -1.20 11.69 -28.37
CA ASN A 161 -2.07 11.27 -29.48
C ASN A 161 -3.34 12.13 -29.49
#